data_AF-A0A9E1ZFT4-F1
#
_entry.id   AF-A0A9E1ZFT4-F1
#
_cell.length_a   1.000
_cell.length_b   1.000
_cell.length_c   1.000
_cell.angle_alpha   90.00
_cell.angle_beta   90.00
_cell.angle_gamma   90.00
#
_symmetry.space_group_name_H-M   'P 1'
#
loop_
_entity.id
_entity.type
_entity.pdbx_description
1 polymer ?
#
loop_
_entity_poly.entity_id
_entity_poly.type
_entity_poly.pdbx_seq_one_letter_code
_entity_poly.pdbx_strand_id
1 'polypeptide(L)'
;MKKHEAPKRTPWPRLTKIGRATVNIYRRKMPSGNWAYRIPNYSSGKRRFDCHPDEAGAIETATRLARKLSERQHVAANMTNSEAGGFAAASERYEPPLAPPLASAVV
;
A
#
# COMPACT_ATOMS: atom_id res chain seq x y z
N MET A 1 42.13 -8.67 7.84
CA MET A 1 41.27 -7.66 8.49
C MET A 1 40.05 -7.42 7.60
N LYS A 2 38.86 -7.90 7.98
CA LYS A 2 37.63 -7.60 7.22
C LYS A 2 37.34 -6.11 7.41
N LYS A 3 37.43 -5.32 6.35
CA LYS A 3 37.02 -3.91 6.39
C LYS A 3 35.51 -3.90 6.67
N HIS A 4 35.12 -3.45 7.86
CA HIS A 4 33.72 -3.15 8.14
C HIS A 4 33.37 -1.90 7.33
N GLU A 5 32.84 -2.11 6.13
CA GLU A 5 32.28 -1.04 5.32
C GLU A 5 31.13 -0.41 6.10
N ALA A 6 31.28 0.86 6.49
CA ALA A 6 30.21 1.60 7.17
C ALA A 6 28.96 1.57 6.27
N PRO A 7 27.76 1.36 6.83
CA PRO A 7 26.55 1.28 6.02
C PRO A 7 26.41 2.56 5.19
N LYS A 8 26.43 2.42 3.86
CA LYS A 8 26.26 3.53 2.92
C LYS A 8 24.97 4.27 3.30
N ARG A 9 25.11 5.53 3.75
CA ARG A 9 23.97 6.36 4.12
C ARG A 9 23.07 6.48 2.89
N THR A 10 21.88 5.92 2.96
CA THR A 10 20.91 5.98 1.86
C THR A 10 20.63 7.45 1.54
N PRO A 11 20.70 7.88 0.26
CA PRO A 11 20.39 9.25 -0.09
C PRO A 11 18.97 9.60 0.34
N TRP A 12 18.79 10.86 0.78
CA TRP A 12 17.47 11.37 1.11
C TRP A 12 16.69 11.65 -0.19
N PRO A 13 15.35 11.45 -0.22
CA PRO A 13 14.49 11.02 0.88
C PRO A 13 14.68 9.55 1.25
N ARG A 14 14.54 9.22 2.54
CA ARG A 14 14.51 7.82 2.96
C ARG A 14 13.15 7.22 2.66
N LEU A 15 13.13 5.93 2.34
CA LEU A 15 11.90 5.20 2.06
C LEU A 15 11.69 4.10 3.09
N THR A 16 10.47 4.01 3.61
CA THR A 16 10.02 2.92 4.46
C THR A 16 8.93 2.17 3.71
N LYS A 17 9.20 0.90 3.35
CA LYS A 17 8.26 0.03 2.64
C LYS A 17 7.77 -1.05 3.58
N ILE A 18 6.45 -1.21 3.70
CA ILE A 18 5.81 -2.32 4.38
C ILE A 18 4.70 -2.85 3.48
N GLY A 19 4.82 -4.11 3.08
CA GLY A 19 3.89 -4.71 2.12
C GLY A 19 3.83 -3.91 0.82
N ARG A 20 2.62 -3.45 0.47
CA ARG A 20 2.35 -2.61 -0.71
C ARG A 20 2.42 -1.10 -0.42
N ALA A 21 2.55 -0.71 0.84
CA ALA A 21 2.64 0.70 1.22
C ALA A 21 4.09 1.17 1.28
N THR A 22 4.38 2.29 0.61
CA THR A 22 5.67 2.98 0.65
C THR A 22 5.46 4.39 1.22
N VAL A 23 6.23 4.74 2.24
CA VAL A 23 6.19 6.06 2.88
C VAL A 23 7.55 6.72 2.73
N ASN A 24 7.56 7.96 2.25
CA ASN A 24 8.77 8.76 2.08
C ASN A 24 9.03 9.61 3.33
N ILE A 25 10.28 9.69 3.75
CA ILE A 25 10.75 10.57 4.82
C ILE A 25 11.64 11.62 4.19
N TYR A 26 11.15 12.85 4.17
CA TYR A 26 11.90 14.01 3.70
C TYR A 26 12.68 14.62 4.85
N ARG A 27 13.87 15.15 4.54
CA ARG A 27 14.69 15.91 5.49
C ARG A 27 14.91 17.31 4.94
N ARG A 28 14.69 18.32 5.77
CA ARG A 28 14.88 19.74 5.44
C ARG A 28 15.70 20.43 6.53
N LYS A 29 16.60 21.34 6.14
CA LYS A 29 17.27 22.25 7.08
C LYS A 29 16.35 23.43 7.39
N MET A 30 16.11 23.70 8.67
CA MET A 30 15.31 24.82 9.14
C MET A 30 16.14 26.12 9.17
N PRO A 31 15.50 27.30 9.14
CA PRO A 31 16.19 28.58 9.30
C PRO A 31 17.00 28.67 10.61
N SER A 32 16.57 27.95 11.64
CA SER A 32 17.29 27.80 12.92
C SER A 32 18.55 26.94 12.85
N GLY A 33 18.90 26.38 11.69
CA GLY A 33 20.06 25.50 11.50
C GLY A 33 19.80 24.02 11.82
N ASN A 34 18.74 23.71 12.55
CA ASN A 34 18.34 22.35 12.90
C ASN A 34 17.74 21.59 11.70
N TRP A 35 17.83 20.26 11.74
CA TRP A 35 17.15 19.40 10.78
C TRP A 35 15.70 19.17 11.21
N ALA A 36 14.80 19.10 10.23
CA ALA A 36 13.43 18.66 10.41
C ALA A 36 13.11 17.54 9.43
N TYR A 37 12.33 16.58 9.89
CA TYR A 37 11.88 15.43 9.13
C TYR A 37 10.39 15.56 8.84
N ARG A 38 9.98 15.25 7.61
CA ARG A 38 8.59 15.39 7.16
C ARG A 38 8.12 14.12 6.47
N ILE A 39 6.93 13.68 6.84
CA ILE A 39 6.32 12.46 6.32
C ILE A 39 4.99 12.85 5.67
N PRO A 40 4.78 12.59 4.38
CA PRO A 40 3.50 12.81 3.73
C PRO A 40 2.52 11.74 4.20
N ASN A 41 1.37 12.18 4.68
CA ASN A 41 0.29 11.36 5.17
C ASN A 41 -0.97 11.60 4.33
N TYR A 42 -1.42 10.56 3.64
CA TYR A 42 -2.59 10.59 2.75
C TYR A 42 -3.84 9.95 3.37
N SER A 43 -3.80 9.59 4.66
CA SER A 43 -4.87 8.83 5.32
C SER A 43 -6.21 9.56 5.41
N SER A 44 -6.23 10.89 5.29
CA SER A 44 -7.43 11.74 5.34
C SER A 44 -7.97 12.15 3.96
N GLY A 45 -7.49 11.57 2.87
CA GLY A 45 -7.87 11.94 1.49
C GLY A 45 -7.24 13.23 0.95
N LYS A 46 -6.63 14.05 1.82
CA LYS A 46 -5.77 15.19 1.47
C LYS A 46 -4.35 14.97 2.02
N ARG A 47 -3.34 15.50 1.31
CA ARG A 47 -1.93 15.40 1.73
C ARG A 47 -1.67 16.25 2.97
N ARG A 48 -1.37 15.61 4.10
CA ARG A 48 -0.87 16.24 5.33
C ARG A 48 0.61 15.92 5.52
N PHE A 49 1.35 16.77 6.23
CA PHE A 49 2.74 16.51 6.58
C PHE A 49 2.87 16.36 8.09
N ASP A 50 3.27 15.17 8.53
CA ASP A 50 3.66 14.93 9.91
C ASP A 50 5.12 15.35 10.06
N CYS A 51 5.36 16.36 10.90
CA CYS A 51 6.68 16.96 11.10
C CYS A 51 7.30 16.42 12.39
N HIS A 52 8.56 16.00 12.32
CA HIS A 52 9.31 15.47 13.44
C HIS A 52 10.67 16.18 13.56
N PRO A 53 11.13 16.49 14.79
CA PRO A 53 12.46 17.05 15.01
C PRO A 53 13.56 15.99 14.83
N ASP A 54 13.27 14.73 15.17
CA ASP A 54 14.25 13.63 15.21
C ASP A 54 14.09 12.63 14.08
N GLU A 55 15.21 12.08 13.62
CA GLU A 55 15.26 11.06 12.57
C GLU A 55 14.59 9.76 13.01
N ALA A 56 14.91 9.28 14.22
CA ALA A 56 14.40 8.03 14.75
C ALA A 56 12.88 8.08 14.90
N GLY A 57 12.35 9.16 15.48
CA GLY A 57 10.90 9.37 15.60
C GLY A 57 10.20 9.45 14.25
N ALA A 58 10.85 10.04 13.24
CA ALA A 58 10.32 10.05 11.87
C ALA A 58 10.28 8.64 11.24
N ILE A 59 11.28 7.80 11.50
CA ILE A 59 11.32 6.43 10.99
C ILE A 59 10.22 5.58 11.65
N GLU A 60 10.04 5.69 12.96
CA GLU A 60 8.99 4.95 13.68
C GLU A 60 7.60 5.33 13.22
N THR A 61 7.35 6.63 13.06
CA THR A 61 6.06 7.16 12.60
C THR A 61 5.78 6.76 11.15
N ALA A 62 6.78 6.81 10.27
CA ALA A 62 6.67 6.31 8.89
C ALA A 62 6.39 4.80 8.85
N THR A 63 7.06 4.02 9.71
CA THR A 63 6.84 2.56 9.83
C THR A 63 5.42 2.26 10.28
N ARG A 64 4.93 2.96 11.31
CA ARG A 64 3.56 2.82 11.81
C ARG A 64 2.54 3.22 10.75
N LEU A 65 2.80 4.29 10.00
CA LEU A 65 1.94 4.75 8.91
C LEU A 65 1.90 3.74 7.77
N ALA A 66 3.05 3.23 7.32
CA ALA A 66 3.14 2.23 6.27
C ALA A 66 2.37 0.95 6.64
N ARG A 67 2.47 0.50 7.90
CA ARG A 67 1.71 -0.65 8.40
C ARG A 67 0.20 -0.42 8.30
N LYS A 68 -0.30 0.71 8.85
CA LYS A 68 -1.73 1.07 8.77
C LYS A 68 -2.24 1.17 7.33
N LEU A 69 -1.44 1.72 6.41
CA LEU A 69 -1.81 1.83 5.00
C LEU A 69 -1.87 0.46 4.33
N SER A 70 -0.90 -0.42 4.61
CA SER A 70 -0.89 -1.79 4.08
C SER A 70 -2.09 -2.61 4.58
N GLU A 71 -2.45 -2.47 5.86
CA GLU A 71 -3.63 -3.13 6.43
C GLU A 71 -4.93 -2.65 5.76
N ARG A 72 -5.10 -1.34 5.57
CA ARG A 72 -6.28 -0.78 4.89
C ARG A 72 -6.39 -1.24 3.45
N GLN A 73 -5.29 -1.30 2.72
CA GLN A 73 -5.28 -1.80 1.35
C GLN A 73 -5.67 -3.28 1.28
N HIS A 74 -5.23 -4.08 2.25
CA HIS A 74 -5.62 -5.48 2.36
C HIS A 74 -7.13 -5.64 2.61
N VAL A 75 -7.69 -4.87 3.55
CA VAL A 75 -9.14 -4.87 3.83
C VAL A 75 -9.94 -4.45 2.60
N ALA A 76 -9.55 -3.35 1.93
CA ALA A 76 -10.22 -2.88 0.73
C ALA A 76 -10.19 -3.93 -0.39
N ALA A 77 -9.03 -4.57 -0.63
CA ALA A 77 -8.93 -5.63 -1.62
C ALA A 77 -9.82 -6.84 -1.29
N ASN A 78 -9.90 -7.23 -0.02
CA ASN A 78 -10.79 -8.33 0.39
C ASN A 78 -12.26 -8.01 0.19
N MET A 79 -12.69 -6.76 0.46
CA MET A 79 -14.06 -6.34 0.19
C MET A 79 -14.38 -6.40 -1.30
N THR A 80 -13.52 -5.82 -2.16
CA THR A 80 -13.72 -5.85 -3.62
C THR A 80 -13.72 -7.27 -4.18
N ASN A 81 -12.86 -8.15 -3.66
CA ASN A 81 -12.83 -9.56 -4.08
C ASN A 81 -14.15 -10.28 -3.71
N SER A 82 -14.75 -9.96 -2.57
CA SER A 82 -16.04 -10.53 -2.17
C SER A 82 -17.16 -10.09 -3.11
N GLU A 83 -17.19 -8.81 -3.49
CA GLU A 83 -18.17 -8.28 -4.45
C GLU A 83 -17.98 -8.91 -5.83
N ALA A 84 -16.74 -9.03 -6.30
CA ALA A 84 -16.41 -9.69 -7.56
C ALA A 84 -16.83 -11.17 -7.57
N GLY A 85 -16.61 -11.89 -6.45
CA GLY A 85 -17.07 -13.27 -6.29
C GLY A 85 -18.59 -13.40 -6.35
N GLY A 86 -19.31 -12.47 -5.70
CA GLY A 86 -20.78 -12.42 -5.77
C GLY A 86 -21.30 -12.16 -7.18
N PHE A 87 -20.66 -11.23 -7.91
CA PHE A 87 -20.99 -10.95 -9.30
C PHE A 87 -20.70 -12.15 -10.22
N ALA A 88 -19.56 -12.82 -10.06
CA ALA A 88 -19.21 -14.02 -10.83
C ALA A 88 -20.22 -15.15 -10.60
N ALA A 89 -20.56 -15.43 -9.33
CA ALA A 89 -21.54 -16.45 -8.98
C ALA A 89 -22.96 -16.13 -9.50
N ALA A 90 -23.35 -14.86 -9.50
CA ALA A 90 -24.61 -14.44 -10.12
C ALA A 90 -24.58 -14.66 -11.63
N SER A 91 -23.48 -14.31 -12.30
CA SER A 91 -23.31 -14.46 -13.74
C SER A 91 -23.38 -15.92 -14.19
N GLU A 92 -22.75 -16.83 -13.45
CA GLU A 92 -22.80 -18.28 -13.70
C GLU A 92 -24.22 -18.85 -13.53
N ARG A 93 -25.00 -18.33 -12.56
CA ARG A 93 -26.42 -18.70 -12.42
C ARG A 93 -27.32 -18.17 -13.53
N TYR A 94 -26.93 -17.07 -14.17
CA TYR A 94 -27.64 -16.52 -15.32
C TYR A 94 -27.27 -17.18 -16.63
N GLU A 95 -26.21 -18.00 -16.67
CA GLU A 95 -25.87 -18.77 -17.87
C GLU A 95 -27.01 -19.78 -18.13
N PRO A 96 -27.75 -19.63 -19.24
CA PRO A 96 -28.78 -20.60 -19.57
C PRO A 96 -28.09 -21.94 -19.84
N PRO A 97 -28.67 -23.07 -19.41
CA PRO A 97 -28.11 -24.37 -19.74
C PRO A 97 -27.96 -24.43 -21.27
N LEU A 98 -26.74 -24.71 -21.74
CA LEU A 98 -26.47 -25.04 -23.14
C LEU A 98 -27.60 -25.96 -23.61
N ALA A 99 -28.34 -25.51 -24.62
CA ALA A 99 -29.47 -26.23 -25.18
C ALA A 99 -29.06 -27.71 -25.38
N PRO A 100 -29.91 -28.69 -24.99
CA PRO A 100 -29.58 -30.09 -25.22
C PRO A 100 -29.23 -30.27 -26.70
N PRO A 101 -28.24 -31.12 -27.05
CA PRO A 101 -27.97 -31.40 -28.45
C PRO A 101 -29.28 -31.88 -29.05
N LEU A 102 -29.74 -31.20 -30.11
CA LEU A 102 -30.92 -31.60 -30.87
C LEU A 102 -30.67 -33.04 -31.32
N ALA A 103 -31.25 -34.00 -30.60
CA ALA A 103 -31.31 -35.37 -31.04
C ALA A 103 -32.18 -35.35 -32.29
N SER A 104 -31.53 -35.42 -33.47
CA SER A 104 -32.21 -35.62 -34.74
C SER A 104 -33.15 -36.81 -34.60
N ALA A 105 -34.45 -36.52 -34.52
CA ALA A 105 -35.48 -37.46 -34.88
C ALA A 105 -35.35 -37.67 -36.39
N VAL A 106 -34.69 -38.77 -36.79
CA VAL A 106 -34.80 -39.30 -38.14
C VAL A 106 -35.85 -40.41 -38.11
N VAL A 107 -36.83 -40.18 -38.97
CA VAL A 107 -37.99 -41.00 -39.37
C VAL A 107 -37.58 -42.38 -39.87
#